data_AF-A0A1F7RW81-F1
#
_entry.id   AF-A0A1F7RW81-F1
#
_cell.length_a   1.000
_cell.length_b   1.000
_cell.length_c   1.000
_cell.angle_alpha   90.00
_cell.angle_beta   90.00
_cell.angle_gamma   90.00
#
_symmetry.space_group_name_H-M   'P 1'
#
loop_
_entity.id
_entity.type
_entity.pdbx_description
1 polymer ?
#
loop_
_entity_poly.entity_id
_entity_poly.type
_entity_poly.pdbx_seq_one_letter_code
_entity_poly.pdbx_strand_id
1 'polypeptide(L)'
;MSKIKTYKTLRRNWKFEEELWKAICSLASNSDNIKKRLAEAYDYHIIYLEPESIPQERNRKKLIKIKNKLTKNHTKPVSEAIYYLPLKSCRAIVSDLCDIYDEFIHFEWNRNL
;
A
#
# COMPACT_ATOMS: atom_id res chain seq x y z
N MET A 1 -7.55 -26.27 -10.98
CA MET A 1 -7.44 -24.82 -11.28
C MET A 1 -6.66 -24.64 -12.57
N SER A 2 -7.18 -23.87 -13.54
CA SER A 2 -6.53 -23.67 -14.85
C SER A 2 -5.26 -22.82 -14.72
N LYS A 3 -4.16 -23.26 -15.36
CA LYS A 3 -2.85 -22.58 -15.39
C LYS A 3 -2.96 -21.08 -15.73
N ILE A 4 -3.93 -20.70 -16.56
CA ILE A 4 -4.20 -19.31 -16.97
C ILE A 4 -4.58 -18.40 -15.79
N LYS A 5 -5.38 -18.90 -14.83
CA LYS A 5 -5.73 -18.13 -13.62
C LYS A 5 -4.48 -17.90 -12.76
N THR A 6 -3.64 -18.93 -12.62
CA THR A 6 -2.39 -18.84 -11.84
C THR A 6 -1.44 -17.79 -12.40
N TYR A 7 -1.18 -17.78 -13.72
CA TYR A 7 -0.33 -16.77 -14.35
C TYR A 7 -0.89 -15.34 -14.23
N LYS A 8 -2.21 -15.17 -14.36
CA LYS A 8 -2.85 -13.86 -14.25
C LYS A 8 -2.83 -13.32 -12.80
N THR A 9 -2.94 -14.22 -11.82
CA THR A 9 -2.78 -13.90 -10.39
C THR A 9 -1.33 -13.56 -10.05
N LEU A 10 -0.35 -14.36 -10.50
CA LEU A 10 1.08 -14.10 -10.30
C LEU A 10 1.51 -12.75 -10.90
N ARG A 11 1.08 -12.44 -12.12
CA ARG A 11 1.39 -11.14 -12.76
C ARG A 11 0.76 -9.95 -12.05
N ARG A 12 -0.39 -10.14 -11.40
CA ARG A 12 -1.03 -9.12 -10.54
C ARG A 12 -0.26 -8.92 -9.24
N ASN A 13 0.28 -9.99 -8.66
CA ASN A 13 1.12 -9.90 -7.49
C ASN A 13 2.41 -9.12 -7.78
N TRP A 14 3.09 -9.37 -8.89
CA TRP A 14 4.30 -8.60 -9.23
C TRP A 14 4.07 -7.11 -9.33
N LYS A 15 2.98 -6.68 -9.99
CA LYS A 15 2.63 -5.25 -10.02
C LYS A 15 2.30 -4.73 -8.62
N PHE A 16 1.55 -5.50 -7.82
CA PHE A 16 1.23 -5.11 -6.45
C PHE A 16 2.50 -4.94 -5.60
N GLU A 17 3.44 -5.88 -5.68
CA GLU A 17 4.73 -5.83 -4.99
C GLU A 17 5.57 -4.65 -5.44
N GLU A 18 5.65 -4.42 -6.75
CA GLU A 18 6.39 -3.30 -7.31
C GLU A 18 5.85 -1.96 -6.80
N GLU A 19 4.54 -1.75 -6.85
CA GLU A 19 3.91 -0.52 -6.35
C GLU A 19 4.05 -0.41 -4.82
N LEU A 20 3.91 -1.50 -4.07
CA LEU A 20 4.06 -1.50 -2.61
C LEU A 20 5.50 -1.15 -2.21
N TRP A 21 6.48 -1.74 -2.89
CA TRP A 21 7.90 -1.44 -2.69
C TRP A 21 8.23 0.02 -2.99
N LYS A 22 7.77 0.53 -4.14
CA LYS A 22 7.97 1.94 -4.52
C LYS A 22 7.32 2.90 -3.53
N ALA A 23 6.11 2.59 -3.04
CA ALA A 23 5.47 3.38 -1.99
C ALA A 23 6.33 3.45 -0.72
N ILE A 24 6.87 2.31 -0.26
CA ILE A 24 7.76 2.25 0.91
C ILE A 24 9.05 3.06 0.67
N CYS A 25 9.64 2.97 -0.52
CA CYS A 25 10.83 3.75 -0.87
C CYS A 25 10.58 5.26 -0.83
N SER A 26 9.47 5.72 -1.41
CA SER A 26 9.07 7.14 -1.35
C SER A 26 8.87 7.60 0.09
N LEU A 27 8.31 6.75 0.95
CA LEU A 27 8.12 7.02 2.37
C LEU A 27 9.41 6.99 3.18
N ALA A 28 10.43 6.25 2.77
CA ALA A 28 11.72 6.16 3.45
C ALA A 28 12.70 7.29 3.09
N SER A 29 12.46 8.02 1.99
CA SER A 29 13.30 9.14 1.56
C SER A 29 13.47 10.22 2.65
N ASN A 30 14.64 10.87 2.70
CA ASN A 30 14.91 11.98 3.62
C ASN A 30 14.69 13.37 2.99
N SER A 31 14.21 13.44 1.74
CA SER A 31 14.07 14.71 1.01
C SER A 31 13.02 15.65 1.59
N ASP A 32 12.00 15.11 2.27
CA ASP A 32 10.81 15.86 2.67
C ASP A 32 10.18 15.37 3.99
N ASN A 33 9.27 16.18 4.55
CA ASN A 33 8.46 15.75 5.69
C ASN A 33 7.53 14.58 5.30
N ILE A 34 7.12 13.77 6.28
CA ILE A 34 6.38 12.53 6.02
C ILE A 34 5.01 12.76 5.36
N LYS A 35 4.39 13.93 5.52
CA LYS A 35 3.09 14.22 4.91
C LYS A 35 3.22 14.39 3.41
N LYS A 36 4.21 15.16 2.95
CA LYS A 36 4.49 15.33 1.52
C LYS A 36 4.89 14.00 0.86
N ARG A 37 5.79 13.24 1.50
CA ARG A 37 6.16 11.89 1.05
C ARG A 37 4.96 10.95 0.95
N LEU A 38 4.03 11.02 1.90
CA LEU A 38 2.82 10.20 1.90
C LEU A 38 1.84 10.58 0.79
N ALA A 39 1.75 11.87 0.45
CA ALA A 39 0.96 12.34 -0.69
C ALA A 39 1.53 11.82 -2.02
N GLU A 40 2.83 11.97 -2.23
CA GLU A 40 3.51 11.44 -3.42
C GLU A 40 3.40 9.92 -3.52
N ALA A 41 3.65 9.20 -2.42
CA ALA A 41 3.48 7.75 -2.39
C ALA A 41 2.05 7.34 -2.70
N TYR A 42 1.05 8.11 -2.28
CA TYR A 42 -0.34 7.82 -2.60
C TYR A 42 -0.66 8.00 -4.08
N ASP A 43 -0.33 9.17 -4.63
CA ASP A 43 -0.67 9.55 -6.00
C ASP A 43 0.00 8.64 -7.04
N TYR A 44 1.24 8.22 -6.78
CA TYR A 44 2.01 7.41 -7.73
C TYR A 44 1.92 5.90 -7.49
N HIS A 45 1.65 5.44 -6.26
CA HIS A 45 1.79 4.02 -5.92
C HIS A 45 0.61 3.43 -5.13
N ILE A 46 0.26 3.99 -3.97
CA ILE A 46 -0.73 3.37 -3.06
C ILE A 46 -2.13 3.31 -3.70
N ILE A 47 -2.51 4.28 -4.53
CA ILE A 47 -3.82 4.28 -5.22
C ILE A 47 -4.02 3.03 -6.09
N TYR A 48 -2.94 2.51 -6.68
CA TYR A 48 -2.92 1.33 -7.55
C TYR A 48 -2.87 0.00 -6.80
N LEU A 49 -2.71 0.02 -5.47
CA LEU A 49 -2.74 -1.18 -4.65
C LEU A 49 -4.18 -1.66 -4.47
N GLU A 50 -4.49 -2.82 -5.05
CA GLU A 50 -5.81 -3.46 -4.96
C GLU A 50 -5.87 -4.41 -3.75
N PRO A 51 -6.71 -4.15 -2.73
CA PRO A 51 -6.81 -5.00 -1.54
C PRO A 51 -7.10 -6.46 -1.84
N GLU A 52 -7.87 -6.77 -2.89
CA GLU A 52 -8.22 -8.13 -3.28
C GLU A 52 -7.00 -8.97 -3.70
N SER A 53 -5.88 -8.32 -4.03
CA SER A 53 -4.61 -8.97 -4.34
C SER A 53 -3.92 -9.51 -3.08
N ILE A 54 -4.31 -9.05 -1.90
CA ILE A 54 -3.76 -9.53 -0.63
C ILE A 54 -4.55 -10.77 -0.16
N PRO A 55 -3.88 -11.91 0.05
CA PRO A 55 -4.54 -13.15 0.46
C PRO A 55 -4.99 -13.12 1.92
N GLN A 56 -4.21 -12.51 2.82
CA GLN A 56 -4.53 -12.42 4.25
C GLN A 56 -5.59 -11.35 4.51
N GLU A 57 -6.70 -11.75 5.14
CA GLU A 57 -7.81 -10.84 5.46
C GLU A 57 -7.39 -9.68 6.37
N ARG A 58 -6.48 -9.93 7.33
CA ARG A 58 -5.95 -8.90 8.22
C ARG A 58 -5.30 -7.75 7.43
N ASN A 59 -4.44 -8.09 6.48
CA ASN A 59 -3.70 -7.11 5.68
C ASN A 59 -4.59 -6.44 4.63
N ARG A 60 -5.58 -7.16 4.08
CA ARG A 60 -6.67 -6.54 3.31
C ARG A 60 -7.34 -5.41 4.08
N LYS A 61 -7.75 -5.69 5.33
CA LYS A 61 -8.41 -4.70 6.19
C LYS A 61 -7.47 -3.52 6.50
N LYS A 62 -6.16 -3.73 6.67
CA LYS A 62 -5.18 -2.65 6.84
C LYS A 62 -5.13 -1.76 5.60
N LEU A 63 -4.95 -2.32 4.40
CA LEU A 63 -4.86 -1.54 3.16
C LEU A 63 -6.15 -0.76 2.87
N ILE A 64 -7.32 -1.37 3.08
CA ILE A 64 -8.62 -0.67 2.94
C ILE A 64 -8.69 0.52 3.90
N LYS A 65 -8.28 0.35 5.16
CA LYS A 65 -8.24 1.45 6.13
C LYS A 65 -7.27 2.55 5.72
N ILE A 66 -6.11 2.20 5.14
CA ILE A 66 -5.15 3.18 4.60
C ILE A 66 -5.82 3.98 3.47
N LYS A 67 -6.32 3.32 2.42
CA LYS A 67 -6.98 3.98 1.29
C LYS A 67 -8.13 4.87 1.77
N ASN A 68 -8.98 4.36 2.67
CA ASN A 68 -10.08 5.14 3.24
C ASN A 68 -9.60 6.34 4.07
N LYS A 69 -8.51 6.24 4.84
CA LYS A 69 -7.97 7.40 5.58
C LYS A 69 -7.45 8.47 4.63
N LEU A 70 -6.83 8.06 3.53
CA LEU A 70 -6.27 8.95 2.52
C LEU A 70 -7.38 9.60 1.66
N THR A 71 -8.53 8.93 1.48
CA THR A 71 -9.66 9.42 0.67
C THR A 71 -10.85 9.98 1.47
N LYS A 72 -10.91 9.79 2.81
CA LYS A 72 -12.10 10.07 3.64
C LYS A 72 -12.62 11.52 3.58
N ASN A 73 -11.82 12.46 3.12
CA ASN A 73 -12.25 13.84 2.90
C ASN A 73 -12.68 14.02 1.45
N HIS A 74 -13.80 13.40 1.05
CA HIS A 74 -14.37 13.50 -0.31
C HIS A 74 -14.67 14.93 -0.79
N THR A 75 -14.53 15.93 0.08
CA THR A 75 -14.61 17.36 -0.24
C THR A 75 -13.31 17.96 -0.75
N LYS A 76 -12.17 17.27 -0.62
CA LYS A 76 -10.84 17.77 -1.00
C LYS A 76 -10.00 16.71 -1.72
N PRO A 77 -9.08 17.12 -2.63
CA PRO A 77 -8.05 16.23 -3.17
C PRO A 77 -7.23 15.56 -2.06
N VAL A 78 -6.75 14.33 -2.29
CA VAL A 78 -5.95 13.58 -1.30
C VAL A 78 -4.67 14.32 -0.92
N SER A 79 -4.05 14.99 -1.90
CA SER A 79 -2.90 15.87 -1.70
C SER A 79 -3.18 16.95 -0.64
N GLU A 80 -4.40 17.47 -0.53
CA GLU A 80 -4.79 18.42 0.52
C GLU A 80 -5.19 17.74 1.83
N ALA A 81 -5.92 16.62 1.76
CA ALA A 81 -6.42 15.91 2.94
C ALA A 81 -5.28 15.39 3.83
N ILE A 82 -4.18 14.93 3.22
CA ILE A 82 -3.01 14.39 3.94
C ILE A 82 -2.35 15.45 4.82
N TYR A 83 -2.37 16.73 4.43
CA TYR A 83 -1.79 17.79 5.25
C TYR A 83 -2.53 17.99 6.58
N TYR A 84 -3.80 17.61 6.66
CA TYR A 84 -4.60 17.67 7.89
C TYR A 84 -4.50 16.40 8.76
N LEU A 85 -3.88 15.32 8.26
CA LEU A 85 -3.71 14.10 9.06
C LEU A 85 -2.76 14.36 10.24
N PRO A 86 -3.07 13.86 11.45
CA PRO A 86 -2.13 13.86 12.56
C PRO A 86 -0.86 13.09 12.19
N LEU A 87 0.30 13.56 12.67
CA LEU A 87 1.59 12.91 12.40
C LEU A 87 1.63 11.44 12.83
N LYS A 88 0.98 11.13 13.98
CA LYS A 88 0.80 9.75 14.47
C LYS A 88 0.07 8.87 13.45
N SER A 89 -0.95 9.40 12.78
CA SER A 89 -1.69 8.68 11.76
C SER A 89 -0.85 8.43 10.51
N CYS A 90 -0.02 9.39 10.11
CA CYS A 90 0.91 9.23 8.99
C CYS A 90 1.92 8.11 9.28
N ARG A 91 2.54 8.13 10.47
CA ARG A 91 3.48 7.08 10.91
C ARG A 91 2.82 5.70 10.98
N ALA A 92 1.59 5.63 11.46
CA ALA A 92 0.84 4.38 11.50
C ALA A 92 0.58 3.81 10.08
N ILE A 93 0.28 4.67 9.11
CA ILE A 93 0.10 4.24 7.70
C ILE A 93 1.41 3.67 7.15
N VAL A 94 2.55 4.33 7.40
CA VAL A 94 3.86 3.83 6.97
C VAL A 94 4.13 2.45 7.57
N SER A 95 3.92 2.30 8.89
CA SER A 95 4.10 1.01 9.57
C SER A 95 3.18 -0.07 9.02
N ASP A 96 1.90 0.24 8.79
CA ASP A 96 0.94 -0.71 8.22
C ASP A 96 1.36 -1.16 6.81
N LEU A 97 1.95 -0.28 5.98
CA LEU A 97 2.47 -0.64 4.66
C LEU A 97 3.69 -1.57 4.74
N CYS A 98 4.63 -1.31 5.66
CA CYS A 98 5.76 -2.20 5.89
C CYS A 98 5.31 -3.59 6.37
N ASP A 99 4.38 -3.64 7.34
CA ASP A 99 3.80 -4.90 7.81
C ASP A 99 3.19 -5.72 6.66
N ILE A 100 2.48 -5.04 5.74
CA ILE A 100 1.89 -5.69 4.56
C ILE A 100 3.00 -6.25 3.66
N TYR A 101 4.07 -5.49 3.43
CA TYR A 101 5.17 -5.91 2.55
C TYR A 101 5.91 -7.13 3.09
N ASP A 102 6.30 -7.10 4.36
CA ASP A 102 7.00 -8.20 5.01
C ASP A 102 6.16 -9.50 4.94
N GLU A 103 4.88 -9.41 5.28
CA GLU A 103 3.98 -10.57 5.29
C GLU A 103 3.63 -11.06 3.87
N PHE A 104 3.57 -10.16 2.88
CA PHE A 104 3.31 -10.51 1.48
C PHE A 104 4.49 -11.26 0.86
N ILE A 105 5.72 -10.81 1.09
CA ILE A 105 6.94 -11.51 0.66
C ILE A 105 7.03 -12.90 1.29
N HIS A 106 6.78 -12.99 2.60
CA HIS A 106 6.79 -14.28 3.28
C HIS A 106 5.69 -15.22 2.74
N PHE A 107 4.53 -14.69 2.34
CA PHE A 107 3.48 -15.48 1.71
C PHE A 107 3.90 -16.03 0.34
N GLU A 108 4.53 -15.22 -0.51
CA GLU A 108 5.05 -15.67 -1.81
C GLU A 108 6.11 -16.77 -1.64
N TRP A 109 7.03 -16.60 -0.68
CA TRP A 109 8.03 -17.60 -0.34
C TRP A 109 7.40 -18.92 0.13
N ASN A 110 6.40 -18.86 1.01
CA ASN A 110 5.72 -20.04 1.55
C ASN A 110 4.81 -20.75 0.54
N ARG A 111 4.52 -20.15 -0.62
CA ARG A 111 3.80 -20.81 -1.73
C ARG A 111 4.69 -21.49 -2.75
N ASN A 112 5.98 -21.16 -2.77
CA ASN A 112 6.97 -21.74 -3.68
C ASN A 112 7.74 -22.92 -3.04
N LEU A 113 7.28 -23.37 -1.85
CA LEU A 113 7.66 -24.62 -1.18
C LEU A 113 6.49 -25.60 -1.22
#